data_AF-C6TGN0-F1
#
_entry.id   AF-C6TGN0-F1
#
_cell.length_a   1.000
_cell.length_b   1.000
_cell.length_c   1.000
_cell.angle_alpha   90.00
_cell.angle_beta   90.00
_cell.angle_gamma   90.00
#
_symmetry.space_group_name_H-M   'P 1'
#
loop_
_entity.id
_entity.type
_entity.pdbx_description
1 polymer ?
#
loop_
_entity_poly.entity_id
_entity_poly.type
_entity_poly.pdbx_seq_one_letter_code
_entity_poly.pdbx_strand_id
1 'polypeptide(L)'
;MERLKWAQLGERLKTGGAQMGRMVSGKVKEMLQAPTPESKMVDEATLETMEEPNWGMNLRICGMINSDQFNGSEVVKAIKRKINHKSPVVQTLSLDLLEACAMNCDKVFSEIASEKVLDEIIRLIDNPQAHHQTRSRAFQLIRAWGESEDLAYLPVFRQTYMSLKGRDEPVDMAGGNSPHVPYASESYVDAPERYPIPQAELHDIDDPAAFSSNYQHISVEERKEHLVVARNSLELLSSILNSDAEPKTLKEDLTVSLLDKCKQSLSIIKGIVESTTNDEATLLRLYISMTSCSRLFLNMRS
;
A
#
# COMPACT_ATOMS: atom_id res chain seq x y z
N MET A 1 -33.21 -45.53 -16.05
CA MET A 1 -32.17 -44.48 -16.23
C MET A 1 -32.70 -43.07 -15.98
N GLU A 2 -33.96 -42.75 -16.31
CA GLU A 2 -34.52 -41.39 -16.14
C GLU A 2 -34.86 -40.99 -14.69
N ARG A 3 -35.33 -41.91 -13.85
CA ARG A 3 -35.68 -41.61 -12.44
C ARG A 3 -34.49 -41.08 -11.62
N LEU A 4 -33.27 -41.52 -11.95
CA LEU A 4 -32.04 -41.06 -11.30
C LEU A 4 -31.69 -39.61 -11.71
N LYS A 5 -31.99 -39.21 -12.95
CA LYS A 5 -31.77 -37.84 -13.44
C LYS A 5 -32.69 -36.83 -12.76
N TRP A 6 -33.96 -37.20 -12.52
CA TRP A 6 -34.93 -36.35 -11.82
C TRP A 6 -34.58 -36.14 -10.33
N ALA A 7 -34.07 -37.18 -9.66
CA ALA A 7 -33.59 -37.07 -8.28
C ALA A 7 -32.38 -36.12 -8.19
N GLN A 8 -31.43 -36.24 -9.11
CA GLN A 8 -30.23 -35.40 -9.17
C GLN A 8 -30.56 -33.92 -9.47
N LEU A 9 -31.57 -33.66 -10.31
CA LEU A 9 -32.06 -32.30 -10.57
C LEU A 9 -32.77 -31.70 -9.34
N GLY A 10 -33.55 -32.50 -8.63
CA GLY A 10 -34.21 -32.10 -7.38
C GLY A 10 -33.22 -31.72 -6.27
N GLU A 11 -32.14 -32.48 -6.11
CA GLU A 11 -31.08 -32.16 -5.14
C GLU A 11 -30.30 -30.89 -5.50
N ARG A 12 -30.04 -30.66 -6.80
CA ARG A 12 -29.39 -29.43 -7.28
C ARG A 12 -30.24 -28.18 -7.07
N LEU A 13 -31.56 -28.29 -7.25
CA LEU A 13 -32.49 -27.20 -6.96
C LEU A 13 -32.58 -26.92 -5.45
N LYS A 14 -32.58 -27.96 -4.62
CA LYS A 14 -32.67 -27.84 -3.16
C LYS A 14 -31.41 -27.22 -2.54
N THR A 15 -30.24 -27.57 -3.07
CA THR A 15 -28.95 -26.97 -2.67
C THR A 15 -28.80 -25.53 -3.14
N GLY A 16 -29.22 -25.21 -4.38
CA GLY A 16 -29.23 -23.83 -4.90
C GLY A 16 -30.16 -22.88 -4.13
N GLY A 17 -31.36 -23.33 -3.77
CA GLY A 17 -32.30 -22.54 -2.95
C GLY A 17 -31.81 -22.27 -1.52
N ALA A 18 -31.18 -23.27 -0.88
CA ALA A 18 -30.63 -23.13 0.46
C ALA A 18 -29.37 -22.25 0.51
N GLN A 19 -28.60 -22.19 -0.59
CA GLN A 19 -27.46 -21.29 -0.72
C GLN A 19 -27.92 -19.85 -0.95
N MET A 20 -28.90 -19.64 -1.84
CA MET A 20 -29.48 -18.31 -2.10
C MET A 20 -30.18 -17.75 -0.85
N GLY A 21 -30.95 -18.57 -0.13
CA GLY A 21 -31.61 -18.15 1.12
C GLY A 21 -30.62 -17.74 2.23
N ARG A 22 -29.48 -18.44 2.34
CA ARG A 22 -28.40 -18.07 3.27
C ARG A 22 -27.71 -16.76 2.87
N MET A 23 -27.46 -16.54 1.58
CA MET A 23 -26.85 -15.29 1.09
C MET A 23 -27.76 -14.08 1.29
N VAL A 24 -29.06 -14.22 0.99
CA VAL A 24 -30.04 -13.14 1.19
C VAL A 24 -30.20 -12.82 2.67
N SER A 25 -30.30 -13.84 3.54
CA SER A 25 -30.40 -13.69 5.00
C SER A 25 -29.15 -13.02 5.62
N GLY A 26 -27.95 -13.40 5.17
CA GLY A 26 -26.71 -12.76 5.61
C GLY A 26 -26.64 -11.28 5.22
N LYS A 27 -27.03 -10.95 3.99
CA LYS A 27 -26.99 -9.58 3.47
C LYS A 27 -28.01 -8.66 4.15
N VAL A 28 -29.24 -9.12 4.40
CA VAL A 28 -30.22 -8.31 5.15
C VAL A 28 -29.84 -8.12 6.62
N LYS A 29 -29.18 -9.12 7.23
CA LYS A 29 -28.67 -8.99 8.60
C LYS A 29 -27.56 -7.95 8.69
N GLU A 30 -26.69 -7.88 7.68
CA GLU A 30 -25.63 -6.87 7.59
C GLU A 30 -26.20 -5.46 7.32
N MET A 31 -27.29 -5.35 6.56
CA MET A 31 -27.97 -4.06 6.28
C MET A 31 -28.77 -3.50 7.46
N LEU A 32 -29.15 -4.32 8.44
CA LEU A 32 -29.95 -3.91 9.61
C LEU A 32 -29.10 -3.68 10.87
N GLN A 33 -27.78 -3.89 10.79
CA GLN A 33 -26.88 -3.77 11.92
C GLN A 33 -26.55 -2.29 12.19
N ALA A 34 -26.73 -1.84 13.43
CA ALA A 34 -26.38 -0.47 13.81
C ALA A 34 -24.89 -0.18 13.53
N PRO A 35 -24.52 1.04 13.10
CA PRO A 35 -23.12 1.35 12.77
C PRO A 35 -22.23 1.16 13.98
N THR A 36 -21.30 0.19 13.89
CA THR A 36 -20.31 -0.07 14.93
C THR A 36 -19.32 1.10 15.03
N PRO A 37 -18.64 1.31 16.17
CA PRO A 37 -17.62 2.35 16.28
C PRO A 37 -16.50 2.18 15.25
N GLU A 38 -16.13 0.95 14.89
CA GLU A 38 -15.18 0.63 13.83
C GLU A 38 -15.69 1.13 12.47
N SER A 39 -16.94 0.81 12.12
CA SER A 39 -17.53 1.24 10.85
C SER A 39 -17.59 2.75 10.74
N LYS A 40 -17.94 3.46 11.82
CA LYS A 40 -17.99 4.93 11.82
C LYS A 40 -16.61 5.55 11.56
N MET A 41 -15.55 5.04 12.19
CA MET A 41 -14.22 5.62 11.96
C MET A 41 -13.70 5.31 10.55
N VAL A 42 -14.03 4.13 10.01
CA VAL A 42 -13.75 3.80 8.61
C VAL A 42 -14.53 4.73 7.67
N ASP A 43 -15.80 5.05 7.98
CA ASP A 43 -16.60 6.02 7.23
C ASP A 43 -15.95 7.41 7.21
N GLU A 44 -15.48 7.90 8.36
CA GLU A 44 -14.80 9.18 8.50
C GLU A 44 -13.43 9.23 7.81
N ALA A 45 -12.70 8.11 7.78
CA ALA A 45 -11.41 8.00 7.09
C ALA A 45 -11.53 7.92 5.55
N THR A 46 -12.74 7.67 5.03
CA THR A 46 -12.99 7.39 3.61
C THR A 46 -14.12 8.26 3.04
N LEU A 47 -14.23 9.51 3.46
CA LEU A 47 -15.26 10.43 2.97
C LEU A 47 -15.03 10.76 1.49
N GLU A 48 -16.11 10.77 0.71
CA GLU A 48 -16.07 11.09 -0.73
C GLU A 48 -15.60 12.53 -1.01
N THR A 49 -15.67 13.42 -0.02
CA THR A 49 -15.20 14.81 -0.12
C THR A 49 -13.70 14.97 0.10
N MET A 50 -12.98 13.90 0.44
CA MET A 50 -11.54 13.94 0.66
C MET A 50 -10.79 13.79 -0.66
N GLU A 51 -9.76 14.60 -0.87
CA GLU A 51 -8.88 14.50 -2.05
C GLU A 51 -7.72 13.53 -1.82
N GLU A 52 -7.29 13.37 -0.56
CA GLU A 52 -6.13 12.57 -0.18
C GLU A 52 -6.40 11.71 1.08
N PRO A 53 -5.60 10.64 1.31
CA PRO A 53 -5.69 9.83 2.52
C PRO A 53 -5.43 10.63 3.80
N ASN A 54 -6.33 10.52 4.78
CA ASN A 54 -6.09 11.04 6.12
C ASN A 54 -5.20 10.08 6.92
N TRP A 55 -3.88 10.17 6.73
CA TRP A 55 -2.91 9.32 7.41
C TRP A 55 -3.00 9.41 8.94
N GLY A 56 -3.39 10.56 9.50
CA GLY A 56 -3.62 10.69 10.94
C GLY A 56 -4.74 9.77 11.43
N MET A 57 -5.86 9.74 10.72
CA MET A 57 -6.99 8.85 11.02
C MET A 57 -6.64 7.39 10.75
N ASN A 58 -5.98 7.09 9.63
CA ASN A 58 -5.60 5.71 9.27
C ASN A 58 -4.68 5.09 10.34
N LEU A 59 -3.66 5.83 10.79
CA LEU A 59 -2.75 5.38 11.84
C LEU A 59 -3.43 5.31 13.21
N ARG A 60 -4.40 6.18 13.49
CA ARG A 60 -5.23 6.08 14.69
C ARG A 60 -6.04 4.78 14.69
N ILE A 61 -6.66 4.41 13.57
CA ILE A 61 -7.36 3.13 13.41
C ILE A 61 -6.39 1.97 13.68
N CYS A 62 -5.18 2.00 13.10
CA CYS A 62 -4.16 0.98 13.35
C CYS A 62 -3.80 0.87 14.84
N GLY A 63 -3.59 2.00 15.52
CA GLY A 63 -3.29 2.04 16.96
C GLY A 63 -4.41 1.47 17.82
N MET A 64 -5.68 1.68 17.45
CA MET A 64 -6.82 1.10 18.16
C MET A 64 -6.97 -0.42 17.92
N ILE A 65 -6.60 -0.91 16.74
CA ILE A 65 -6.52 -2.36 16.48
C ILE A 65 -5.42 -2.98 17.34
N ASN A 66 -4.22 -2.40 17.35
CA ASN A 66 -3.06 -2.92 18.08
C ASN A 66 -3.22 -2.86 19.61
N SER A 67 -4.11 -2.00 20.12
CA SER A 67 -4.45 -1.92 21.54
C SER A 67 -5.73 -2.69 21.90
N ASP A 68 -6.23 -3.55 20.98
CA ASP A 68 -7.44 -4.35 21.12
C ASP A 68 -8.72 -3.53 21.44
N GLN A 69 -8.69 -2.20 21.24
CA GLN A 69 -9.87 -1.34 21.37
C GLN A 69 -10.84 -1.56 20.21
N PHE A 70 -10.29 -1.81 19.01
CA PHE A 70 -11.05 -2.13 17.81
C PHE A 70 -10.81 -3.58 17.40
N ASN A 71 -11.89 -4.27 17.02
CA ASN A 71 -11.76 -5.59 16.42
C ASN A 71 -11.28 -5.47 14.96
N GLY A 72 -10.08 -5.97 14.67
CA GLY A 72 -9.51 -5.94 13.32
C GLY A 72 -10.41 -6.56 12.25
N SER A 73 -11.14 -7.63 12.57
CA SER A 73 -12.10 -8.28 11.66
C SER A 73 -13.26 -7.34 11.30
N GLU A 74 -13.79 -6.59 12.27
CA GLU A 74 -14.87 -5.63 12.03
C GLU A 74 -14.40 -4.40 11.24
N VAL A 75 -13.17 -3.94 11.48
CA VAL A 75 -12.53 -2.89 10.65
C VAL A 75 -12.38 -3.38 9.21
N VAL A 76 -11.84 -4.59 9.01
CA VAL A 76 -11.66 -5.18 7.68
C VAL A 76 -13.00 -5.38 6.95
N LYS A 77 -14.07 -5.79 7.64
CA LYS A 77 -15.43 -5.83 7.07
C LYS A 77 -15.92 -4.46 6.64
N ALA A 78 -15.71 -3.42 7.45
CA ALA A 78 -16.08 -2.06 7.10
C ALA A 78 -15.33 -1.57 5.86
N ILE A 79 -14.01 -1.81 5.79
CA ILE A 79 -13.20 -1.48 4.62
C ILE A 79 -13.67 -2.26 3.39
N LYS A 80 -13.98 -3.56 3.52
CA LYS A 80 -14.53 -4.39 2.44
C LYS A 80 -15.83 -3.81 1.86
N ARG A 81 -16.71 -3.23 2.70
CA ARG A 81 -17.91 -2.53 2.23
C ARG A 81 -17.56 -1.26 1.43
N LYS A 82 -16.51 -0.54 1.82
CA LYS A 82 -16.02 0.68 1.12
C LYS A 82 -15.36 0.37 -0.23
N ILE A 83 -14.65 -0.75 -0.36
CA ILE A 83 -14.12 -1.22 -1.65
C ILE A 83 -15.25 -1.47 -2.66
N ASN A 84 -16.42 -1.88 -2.19
CA ASN A 84 -17.62 -2.07 -3.00
C ASN A 84 -18.47 -0.80 -3.20
N HIS A 85 -17.99 0.36 -2.74
CA HIS A 85 -18.70 1.63 -2.91
C HIS A 85 -18.68 2.09 -4.37
N LYS A 86 -19.63 2.94 -4.78
CA LYS A 86 -19.71 3.43 -6.18
C LYS A 86 -18.70 4.54 -6.50
N SER A 87 -18.29 5.28 -5.47
CA SER A 87 -17.38 6.41 -5.61
C SER A 87 -15.94 5.94 -5.75
N PRO A 88 -15.22 6.30 -6.83
CA PRO A 88 -13.81 5.97 -7.01
C PRO A 88 -12.92 6.51 -5.88
N VAL A 89 -13.25 7.70 -5.35
CA VAL A 89 -12.54 8.31 -4.22
C VAL A 89 -12.61 7.42 -3.00
N VAL A 90 -13.83 7.01 -2.62
CA VAL A 90 -14.06 6.11 -1.47
C VAL A 90 -13.35 4.78 -1.66
N GLN A 91 -13.39 4.21 -2.87
CA GLN A 91 -12.69 2.96 -3.18
C GLN A 91 -11.17 3.11 -2.99
N THR A 92 -10.56 4.13 -3.58
CA THR A 92 -9.11 4.38 -3.47
C THR A 92 -8.69 4.61 -2.02
N LEU A 93 -9.36 5.50 -1.28
CA LEU A 93 -9.08 5.77 0.12
C LEU A 93 -9.21 4.51 0.99
N SER A 94 -10.18 3.64 0.67
CA SER A 94 -10.36 2.38 1.38
C SER A 94 -9.25 1.36 1.09
N LEU A 95 -8.67 1.36 -0.12
CA LEU A 95 -7.49 0.53 -0.45
C LEU A 95 -6.25 1.03 0.29
N ASP A 96 -6.07 2.34 0.42
CA ASP A 96 -4.94 2.93 1.17
C ASP A 96 -5.07 2.67 2.68
N LEU A 97 -6.28 2.78 3.24
CA LEU A 97 -6.54 2.39 4.63
C LEU A 97 -6.31 0.88 4.85
N LEU A 98 -6.73 0.03 3.90
CA LEU A 98 -6.49 -1.41 3.98
C LEU A 98 -4.99 -1.74 4.00
N GLU A 99 -4.21 -1.12 3.13
CA GLU A 99 -2.76 -1.30 3.09
C GLU A 99 -2.12 -0.81 4.39
N ALA A 100 -2.53 0.35 4.91
CA ALA A 100 -2.05 0.86 6.19
C ALA A 100 -2.31 -0.14 7.34
N CYS A 101 -3.54 -0.63 7.48
CA CYS A 101 -3.88 -1.63 8.50
C CYS A 101 -3.07 -2.93 8.30
N ALA A 102 -2.92 -3.41 7.06
CA ALA A 102 -2.17 -4.63 6.77
C ALA A 102 -0.69 -4.52 7.14
N MET A 103 -0.08 -3.35 6.91
CA MET A 103 1.35 -3.14 7.17
C MET A 103 1.69 -2.75 8.62
N ASN A 104 0.71 -2.29 9.40
CA ASN A 104 0.95 -1.77 10.75
C ASN A 104 0.28 -2.58 11.87
N CYS A 105 -0.56 -3.56 11.54
CA CYS A 105 -1.30 -4.33 12.53
C CYS A 105 -1.07 -5.83 12.37
N ASP A 106 -0.68 -6.45 13.48
CA ASP A 106 -0.58 -7.90 13.56
C ASP A 106 -1.95 -8.53 13.27
N LYS A 107 -1.95 -9.69 12.61
CA LYS A 107 -3.14 -10.49 12.26
C LYS A 107 -4.07 -9.89 11.19
N VAL A 108 -3.92 -8.62 10.78
CA VAL A 108 -4.82 -8.04 9.76
C VAL A 108 -4.74 -8.79 8.43
N PHE A 109 -3.58 -9.28 8.01
CA PHE A 109 -3.49 -10.15 6.82
C PHE A 109 -4.34 -11.43 6.94
N SER A 110 -4.42 -12.03 8.12
CA SER A 110 -5.30 -13.19 8.38
C SER A 110 -6.77 -12.81 8.30
N GLU A 111 -7.14 -11.62 8.78
CA GLU A 111 -8.51 -11.09 8.68
C GLU A 111 -8.89 -10.76 7.23
N ILE A 112 -7.98 -10.19 6.44
CA ILE A 112 -8.16 -9.94 5.00
C ILE A 112 -8.49 -11.24 4.27
N ALA A 113 -7.76 -12.31 4.60
CA ALA A 113 -8.00 -13.64 4.05
C ALA A 113 -9.33 -14.24 4.52
N SER A 114 -9.63 -14.20 5.81
CA SER A 114 -10.85 -14.78 6.40
C SER A 114 -12.12 -14.10 5.89
N GLU A 115 -12.08 -12.77 5.74
CA GLU A 115 -13.19 -11.94 5.27
C GLU A 115 -13.35 -11.92 3.74
N LYS A 116 -12.49 -12.65 3.01
CA LYS A 116 -12.50 -12.75 1.55
C LYS A 116 -12.40 -11.40 0.85
N VAL A 117 -11.62 -10.48 1.42
CA VAL A 117 -11.43 -9.14 0.83
C VAL A 117 -10.77 -9.24 -0.55
N LEU A 118 -9.88 -10.22 -0.75
CA LEU A 118 -9.23 -10.49 -2.03
C LEU A 118 -10.25 -10.74 -3.17
N ASP A 119 -11.37 -11.41 -2.87
CA ASP A 119 -12.42 -11.66 -3.86
C ASP A 119 -13.10 -10.35 -4.31
N GLU A 120 -13.29 -9.40 -3.39
CA GLU A 120 -13.86 -8.08 -3.71
C GLU A 120 -12.87 -7.22 -4.49
N ILE A 121 -11.57 -7.28 -4.16
CA ILE A 121 -10.53 -6.58 -4.91
C ILE A 121 -10.42 -7.13 -6.33
N ILE A 122 -10.50 -8.45 -6.53
CA ILE A 122 -10.56 -9.05 -7.88
C ILE A 122 -11.78 -8.53 -8.65
N ARG A 123 -12.97 -8.50 -8.03
CA ARG A 123 -14.17 -7.96 -8.70
C ARG A 123 -14.02 -6.50 -9.07
N LEU A 124 -13.34 -5.71 -8.24
CA LEU A 124 -13.02 -4.31 -8.55
C LEU A 124 -12.07 -4.21 -9.76
N ILE A 125 -11.02 -5.02 -9.80
CA ILE A 125 -10.06 -5.08 -10.93
C ILE A 125 -10.76 -5.51 -12.23
N ASP A 126 -11.64 -6.50 -12.16
CA ASP A 126 -12.36 -7.06 -13.32
C ASP A 126 -13.55 -6.17 -13.76
N ASN A 127 -13.93 -5.14 -12.99
CA ASN A 127 -15.07 -4.27 -13.31
C ASN A 127 -14.70 -3.23 -14.38
N PRO A 128 -15.22 -3.31 -15.62
CA PRO A 128 -14.88 -2.37 -16.68
C PRO A 128 -15.44 -0.95 -16.45
N GLN A 129 -16.41 -0.79 -15.55
CA GLN A 129 -17.00 0.50 -15.19
C GLN A 129 -16.27 1.18 -14.02
N ALA A 130 -15.37 0.47 -13.34
CA ALA A 130 -14.58 1.07 -12.26
C ALA A 130 -13.50 1.99 -12.85
N HIS A 131 -13.16 3.05 -12.10
CA HIS A 131 -12.16 4.01 -12.52
C HIS A 131 -10.80 3.34 -12.75
N HIS A 132 -10.15 3.66 -13.88
CA HIS A 132 -8.91 2.98 -14.29
C HIS A 132 -7.81 3.03 -13.22
N GLN A 133 -7.60 4.20 -12.60
CA GLN A 133 -6.58 4.35 -11.56
C GLN A 133 -6.89 3.49 -10.32
N THR A 134 -8.17 3.38 -9.94
CA THR A 134 -8.58 2.55 -8.80
C THR A 134 -8.34 1.06 -9.10
N ARG A 135 -8.65 0.60 -10.32
CA ARG A 135 -8.35 -0.77 -10.77
C ARG A 135 -6.85 -1.05 -10.78
N SER A 136 -6.06 -0.11 -11.28
CA SER A 136 -4.59 -0.20 -11.30
C SER A 136 -4.02 -0.29 -9.88
N ARG A 137 -4.48 0.57 -8.96
CA ARG A 137 -4.08 0.56 -7.55
C ARG A 137 -4.43 -0.76 -6.86
N ALA A 138 -5.64 -1.27 -7.08
CA ALA A 138 -6.07 -2.58 -6.58
C ALA A 138 -5.18 -3.72 -7.08
N PHE A 139 -4.84 -3.74 -8.37
CA PHE A 139 -3.94 -4.74 -8.94
C PHE A 139 -2.54 -4.66 -8.34
N GLN A 140 -1.98 -3.45 -8.21
CA GLN A 140 -0.67 -3.24 -7.59
C GLN A 140 -0.63 -3.75 -6.14
N LEU A 141 -1.71 -3.58 -5.38
CA LEU A 141 -1.83 -4.09 -4.02
C LEU A 141 -1.84 -5.63 -3.98
N ILE A 142 -2.59 -6.28 -4.87
CA ILE A 142 -2.58 -7.75 -4.96
C ILE A 142 -1.21 -8.29 -5.39
N ARG A 143 -0.57 -7.64 -6.36
CA ARG A 143 0.80 -7.98 -6.79
C ARG A 143 1.77 -7.86 -5.63
N ALA A 144 1.72 -6.76 -4.88
CA ALA A 144 2.53 -6.53 -3.70
C ALA A 144 2.48 -7.70 -2.72
N TRP A 145 1.27 -8.11 -2.36
CA TRP A 145 1.04 -9.15 -1.37
C TRP A 145 1.35 -10.54 -1.92
N GLY A 146 1.07 -10.79 -3.20
CA GLY A 146 1.34 -12.08 -3.83
C GLY A 146 2.84 -12.35 -4.09
N GLU A 147 3.65 -11.30 -4.25
CA GLU A 147 5.10 -11.38 -4.42
C GLU A 147 5.87 -11.37 -3.09
N SER A 148 5.22 -10.99 -1.99
CA SER A 148 5.85 -10.93 -0.66
C SER A 148 6.19 -12.34 -0.13
N GLU A 149 7.43 -12.51 0.34
CA GLU A 149 7.87 -13.72 1.03
C GLU A 149 7.32 -13.79 2.47
N ASP A 150 7.11 -12.64 3.10
CA ASP A 150 6.58 -12.54 4.46
C ASP A 150 5.16 -13.12 4.56
N LEU A 151 4.41 -13.13 3.47
CA LEU A 151 3.05 -13.67 3.39
C LEU A 151 3.00 -15.12 2.91
N ALA A 152 4.13 -15.83 2.83
CA ALA A 152 4.16 -17.23 2.39
C ALA A 152 3.30 -18.16 3.27
N TYR A 153 3.06 -17.80 4.54
CA TYR A 153 2.18 -18.54 5.46
C TYR A 153 0.68 -18.38 5.14
N LEU A 154 0.31 -17.40 4.30
CA LEU A 154 -1.04 -17.17 3.78
C LEU A 154 -1.04 -17.36 2.25
N PRO A 155 -1.03 -18.61 1.75
CA PRO A 155 -0.85 -18.90 0.33
C PRO A 155 -1.94 -18.31 -0.57
N VAL A 156 -3.08 -17.91 0.00
CA VAL A 156 -4.18 -17.26 -0.72
C VAL A 156 -3.72 -15.98 -1.43
N PHE A 157 -2.82 -15.18 -0.85
CA PHE A 157 -2.35 -13.95 -1.49
C PHE A 157 -1.57 -14.24 -2.78
N ARG A 158 -0.63 -15.18 -2.71
CA ARG A 158 0.14 -15.65 -3.88
C ARG A 158 -0.78 -16.28 -4.92
N GLN A 159 -1.72 -17.14 -4.51
CA GLN A 159 -2.65 -17.80 -5.42
C GLN A 159 -3.55 -16.79 -6.16
N THR A 160 -4.06 -15.79 -5.44
CA THR A 160 -4.86 -14.68 -6.02
C THR A 160 -4.05 -13.93 -7.06
N TYR A 161 -2.82 -13.50 -6.75
CA TYR A 161 -1.97 -12.80 -7.71
C TYR A 161 -1.66 -13.64 -8.96
N MET A 162 -1.29 -14.91 -8.79
CA MET A 162 -1.02 -15.81 -9.94
C MET A 162 -2.25 -15.97 -10.84
N SER A 163 -3.46 -15.97 -10.26
CA SER A 163 -4.70 -16.06 -11.02
C SER A 163 -5.00 -14.82 -11.87
N LEU A 164 -4.47 -13.66 -11.49
CA LEU A 164 -4.57 -12.40 -12.23
C LEU A 164 -3.45 -12.26 -13.26
N LYS A 165 -2.22 -12.66 -12.91
CA LYS A 165 -1.06 -12.63 -13.82
C LYS A 165 -1.26 -13.46 -15.09
N GLY A 166 -1.97 -14.58 -14.99
CA GLY A 166 -2.35 -15.39 -16.16
C GLY A 166 -3.40 -14.75 -17.08
N ARG A 167 -3.95 -13.58 -16.70
CA ARG A 167 -4.98 -12.83 -17.44
C ARG A 167 -4.45 -11.52 -18.03
N ASP A 168 -3.15 -11.22 -17.89
CA ASP A 168 -2.54 -10.06 -18.55
C ASP A 168 -2.56 -10.28 -20.08
N GLU A 169 -3.68 -9.91 -20.72
CA GLU A 169 -3.65 -9.25 -22.02
C GLU A 169 -3.20 -7.80 -21.79
N PRO A 170 -2.37 -7.22 -22.67
CA PRO A 170 -1.87 -5.87 -22.50
C PRO A 170 -3.08 -4.92 -22.51
N VAL A 171 -3.26 -4.18 -21.42
CA VAL A 171 -4.13 -2.99 -21.44
C VAL A 171 -3.44 -2.00 -22.37
N ASP A 172 -3.92 -1.94 -23.62
CA ASP A 172 -3.38 -1.13 -24.70
C ASP A 172 -3.11 0.32 -24.26
N MET A 173 -1.83 0.67 -24.12
CA MET A 173 -1.33 2.05 -24.21
C MET A 173 -1.11 2.44 -25.68
N ALA A 174 -2.12 2.29 -26.53
CA ALA A 174 -2.06 2.71 -27.93
C ALA A 174 -3.09 3.82 -28.19
N GLY A 175 -2.74 5.03 -27.80
CA GLY A 175 -3.55 6.22 -28.03
C GLY A 175 -2.72 7.51 -27.98
N GLY A 176 -1.76 7.65 -28.90
CA GLY A 176 -0.97 8.88 -29.00
C GLY A 176 -0.01 8.87 -30.18
N ASN A 177 -0.47 9.36 -31.34
CA ASN A 177 0.35 9.67 -32.50
C ASN A 177 1.47 10.68 -32.16
N SER A 178 2.73 10.34 -32.42
CA SER A 178 3.70 11.24 -33.09
C SER A 178 5.07 10.58 -33.34
N PRO A 179 5.86 11.12 -34.30
CA PRO A 179 6.68 10.32 -35.19
C PRO A 179 8.17 10.26 -34.85
N HIS A 180 8.74 9.08 -35.13
CA HIS A 180 10.06 8.79 -35.69
C HIS A 180 11.13 9.89 -35.66
N VAL A 181 12.21 9.67 -34.90
CA VAL A 181 13.53 10.26 -35.13
C VAL A 181 14.58 9.14 -35.09
N PRO A 182 15.42 8.98 -36.14
CA PRO A 182 16.35 7.86 -36.22
C PRO A 182 17.58 8.09 -35.34
N TYR A 183 17.95 7.08 -34.57
CA TYR A 183 19.18 7.02 -33.81
C TYR A 183 20.37 6.81 -34.77
N ALA A 184 21.30 7.77 -34.80
CA ALA A 184 22.63 7.57 -35.36
C ALA A 184 23.52 6.94 -34.28
N SER A 185 24.18 5.83 -34.66
CA SER A 185 25.24 5.20 -33.88
C SER A 185 26.47 6.11 -33.78
N GLU A 186 27.07 6.25 -32.60
CA GLU A 186 28.51 6.50 -32.48
C GLU A 186 29.13 5.71 -31.34
N SER A 187 30.36 5.31 -31.60
CA SER A 187 31.20 4.32 -30.95
C SER A 187 32.25 4.94 -30.01
N TYR A 188 32.54 4.24 -28.91
CA TYR A 188 33.81 4.05 -28.18
C TYR A 188 34.85 5.18 -27.97
N VAL A 189 35.33 5.20 -26.71
CA VAL A 189 36.59 5.72 -26.08
C VAL A 189 36.78 7.25 -26.07
N ASP A 190 37.11 7.91 -24.96
CA ASP A 190 38.30 7.74 -24.11
C ASP A 190 38.14 8.51 -22.76
N ALA A 191 38.94 8.18 -21.74
CA ALA A 191 39.10 8.91 -20.46
C ALA A 191 40.57 9.38 -20.33
N PRO A 192 41.04 10.11 -19.28
CA PRO A 192 40.38 10.85 -18.19
C PRO A 192 40.95 12.30 -18.02
N GLU A 193 40.35 13.18 -17.21
CA GLU A 193 41.08 14.06 -16.25
C GLU A 193 40.16 15.08 -15.52
N ARG A 194 40.49 15.28 -14.24
CA ARG A 194 40.19 16.42 -13.35
C ARG A 194 38.75 16.61 -12.82
N TYR A 195 38.60 16.23 -11.54
CA TYR A 195 37.69 16.89 -10.61
C TYR A 195 38.10 18.34 -10.35
N PRO A 196 37.12 19.22 -10.11
CA PRO A 196 37.10 19.92 -8.82
C PRO A 196 35.75 19.81 -8.11
N ILE A 197 35.82 19.57 -6.81
CA ILE A 197 34.73 19.71 -5.83
C ILE A 197 34.39 21.21 -5.68
N PRO A 198 33.11 21.60 -5.65
CA PRO A 198 32.71 22.74 -4.84
C PRO A 198 31.96 22.34 -3.56
N GLN A 199 32.26 23.11 -2.52
CA GLN A 199 31.84 22.96 -1.14
C GLN A 199 30.33 23.18 -0.96
N ALA A 200 29.77 22.50 0.05
CA ALA A 200 28.43 22.75 0.54
C ALA A 200 28.27 24.22 0.97
N GLU A 201 27.32 24.91 0.35
CA GLU A 201 26.75 26.15 0.89
C GLU A 201 25.30 25.88 1.31
N LEU A 202 25.06 26.14 2.60
CA LEU A 202 23.75 26.22 3.22
C LEU A 202 22.98 27.38 2.58
N HIS A 203 21.86 27.10 1.93
CA HIS A 203 20.84 28.11 1.62
C HIS A 203 19.44 27.55 1.86
N ASP A 204 18.73 28.19 2.80
CA ASP A 204 17.29 28.12 2.95
C ASP A 204 16.61 28.44 1.62
N ILE A 205 15.87 27.49 1.03
CA ILE A 205 15.02 27.77 -0.13
C ILE A 205 13.72 26.96 -0.03
N ASP A 206 12.64 27.63 0.36
CA ASP A 206 11.24 27.24 0.15
C ASP A 206 10.87 27.32 -1.35
N ASP A 207 11.49 26.51 -2.22
CA ASP A 207 11.12 26.41 -3.64
C ASP A 207 11.06 24.94 -4.10
N PRO A 208 9.85 24.37 -4.35
CA PRO A 208 9.67 22.98 -4.78
C PRO A 208 10.36 22.64 -6.10
N ALA A 209 10.61 23.61 -6.98
CA ALA A 209 11.20 23.37 -8.30
C ALA A 209 12.73 23.16 -8.24
N ALA A 210 13.41 23.82 -7.29
CA ALA A 210 14.85 23.64 -7.07
C ALA A 210 15.15 22.29 -6.39
N PHE A 211 14.22 21.79 -5.57
CA PHE A 211 14.35 20.52 -4.86
C PHE A 211 14.45 19.32 -5.81
N SER A 212 13.64 19.29 -6.88
CA SER A 212 13.69 18.22 -7.90
C SER A 212 14.97 18.23 -8.74
N SER A 213 15.53 19.42 -9.03
CA SER A 213 16.70 19.56 -9.91
C SER A 213 17.99 18.94 -9.36
N ASN A 214 18.17 18.94 -8.03
CA ASN A 214 19.39 18.38 -7.40
C ASN A 214 19.41 16.84 -7.40
N TYR A 215 18.24 16.20 -7.39
CA TYR A 215 18.12 14.74 -7.35
C TYR A 215 17.95 14.08 -8.73
N GLN A 216 17.77 14.88 -9.79
CA GLN A 216 17.84 14.39 -11.17
C GLN A 216 19.27 14.04 -11.62
N HIS A 217 20.30 14.47 -10.89
CA HIS A 217 21.71 14.24 -11.24
C HIS A 217 22.43 13.12 -10.46
N ILE A 218 21.79 12.50 -9.46
CA ILE A 218 22.39 11.36 -8.74
C ILE A 218 22.35 10.09 -9.58
N SER A 219 23.49 9.40 -9.59
CA SER A 219 23.67 8.16 -10.36
C SER A 219 22.73 7.05 -9.87
N VAL A 220 22.50 6.03 -10.70
CA VAL A 220 21.66 4.88 -10.35
C VAL A 220 22.22 4.13 -9.14
N GLU A 221 23.53 4.09 -9.01
CA GLU A 221 24.26 3.48 -7.90
C GLU A 221 24.10 4.28 -6.59
N GLU A 222 24.23 5.61 -6.63
CA GLU A 222 23.95 6.49 -5.47
C GLU A 222 22.50 6.36 -4.99
N ARG A 223 21.55 6.28 -5.92
CA ARG A 223 20.14 6.08 -5.59
C ARG A 223 19.94 4.78 -4.79
N LYS A 224 20.59 3.69 -5.19
CA LYS A 224 20.52 2.40 -4.49
C LYS A 224 21.14 2.49 -3.09
N GLU A 225 22.27 3.19 -2.95
CA GLU A 225 22.91 3.39 -1.66
C GLU A 225 22.01 4.17 -0.69
N HIS A 226 21.36 5.25 -1.15
CA HIS A 226 20.41 6.01 -0.33
C HIS A 226 19.21 5.17 0.13
N LEU A 227 18.69 4.28 -0.72
CA LEU A 227 17.60 3.38 -0.36
C LEU A 227 18.01 2.32 0.66
N VAL A 228 19.23 1.78 0.53
CA VAL A 228 19.79 0.84 1.51
C VAL A 228 19.98 1.53 2.87
N VAL A 229 20.53 2.74 2.89
CA VAL A 229 20.71 3.52 4.13
C VAL A 229 19.36 3.80 4.79
N ALA A 230 18.36 4.20 4.02
CA ALA A 230 17.02 4.49 4.51
C ALA A 230 16.35 3.25 5.12
N ARG A 231 16.43 2.12 4.43
CA ARG A 231 15.90 0.83 4.91
C ARG A 231 16.60 0.37 6.19
N ASN A 232 17.93 0.38 6.21
CA ASN A 232 18.70 -0.03 7.38
C ASN A 232 18.41 0.86 8.59
N SER A 233 18.32 2.18 8.38
CA SER A 233 17.98 3.14 9.45
C SER A 233 16.57 2.89 10.00
N LEU A 234 15.62 2.57 9.13
CA LEU A 234 14.25 2.22 9.51
C LEU A 234 14.17 0.93 10.32
N GLU A 235 14.88 -0.12 9.90
CA GLU A 235 14.94 -1.41 10.58
C GLU A 235 15.59 -1.28 11.97
N LEU A 236 16.69 -0.52 12.08
CA LEU A 236 17.36 -0.22 13.35
C LEU A 236 16.46 0.59 14.30
N LEU A 237 15.80 1.63 13.78
CA LEU A 237 14.86 2.43 14.57
C LEU A 237 13.70 1.57 15.07
N SER A 238 13.07 0.78 14.19
CA SER A 238 12.00 -0.15 14.56
C SER A 238 12.44 -1.16 15.63
N SER A 239 13.63 -1.74 15.48
CA SER A 239 14.18 -2.68 16.47
C SER A 239 14.43 -2.02 17.83
N ILE A 240 14.93 -0.79 17.85
CA ILE A 240 15.17 -0.02 19.09
C ILE A 240 13.84 0.31 19.78
N LEU A 241 12.82 0.72 19.01
CA LEU A 241 11.49 1.05 19.52
C LEU A 241 10.74 -0.16 20.07
N ASN A 242 10.95 -1.34 19.49
CA ASN A 242 10.33 -2.58 19.92
C ASN A 242 11.13 -3.35 20.99
N SER A 243 12.27 -2.81 21.46
CA SER A 243 13.11 -3.45 22.47
C SER A 243 12.76 -3.00 23.90
N ASP A 244 12.34 -3.94 24.75
CA ASP A 244 11.98 -3.75 26.18
C ASP A 244 13.17 -3.39 27.12
N ALA A 245 14.36 -3.10 26.59
CA ALA A 245 15.56 -2.87 27.40
C ALA A 245 15.82 -1.39 27.71
N GLU A 246 15.99 -1.02 28.99
CA GLU A 246 16.58 0.25 29.43
C GLU A 246 18.12 0.22 29.29
N PRO A 247 18.75 1.26 28.71
CA PRO A 247 19.24 2.40 29.50
C PRO A 247 18.91 3.78 28.88
N LYS A 248 18.60 4.74 29.75
CA LYS A 248 17.81 5.95 29.43
C LYS A 248 18.51 7.10 28.70
N THR A 249 19.84 7.13 28.55
CA THR A 249 20.52 8.31 27.96
C THR A 249 21.18 8.02 26.61
N LEU A 250 21.92 6.91 26.49
CA LEU A 250 22.55 6.50 25.22
C LEU A 250 21.52 6.01 24.17
N LYS A 251 20.40 5.42 24.61
CA LYS A 251 19.31 4.99 23.72
C LYS A 251 18.59 6.22 23.14
N GLU A 252 18.40 7.28 23.91
CA GLU A 252 17.73 8.50 23.45
C GLU A 252 18.57 9.25 22.41
N ASP A 253 19.86 9.48 22.65
CA ASP A 253 20.75 10.16 21.70
C ASP A 253 20.88 9.37 20.39
N LEU A 254 21.03 8.05 20.48
CA LEU A 254 21.08 7.18 19.30
C LEU A 254 19.75 7.19 18.54
N THR A 255 18.61 7.18 19.25
CA THR A 255 17.28 7.20 18.61
C THR A 255 17.00 8.55 17.95
N VAL A 256 17.41 9.66 18.58
CA VAL A 256 17.33 11.01 17.99
C VAL A 256 18.23 11.11 16.76
N SER A 257 19.46 10.57 16.81
CA SER A 257 20.36 10.54 15.66
C SER A 257 19.81 9.68 14.51
N LEU A 258 19.21 8.53 14.81
CA LEU A 258 18.59 7.67 13.79
C LEU A 258 17.33 8.32 13.20
N LEU A 259 16.55 9.05 14.01
CA LEU A 259 15.42 9.83 13.53
C LEU A 259 15.87 10.93 12.57
N ASP A 260 16.93 11.66 12.89
CA ASP A 260 17.47 12.70 12.02
C ASP A 260 17.93 12.09 10.68
N LYS A 261 18.54 10.91 10.73
CA LYS A 261 18.89 10.13 9.53
C LYS A 261 17.65 9.66 8.76
N CYS A 262 16.59 9.21 9.42
CA CYS A 262 15.33 8.90 8.77
C CYS A 262 14.71 10.12 8.09
N LYS A 263 14.75 11.31 8.71
CA LYS A 263 14.24 12.55 8.10
C LYS A 263 15.05 12.96 6.87
N GLN A 264 16.39 12.92 6.96
CA GLN A 264 17.28 13.18 5.82
C GLN A 264 17.00 12.21 4.68
N SER A 265 16.91 10.90 4.97
CA SER A 265 16.58 9.89 3.98
C SER A 265 15.19 10.06 3.38
N LEU A 266 14.20 10.55 4.13
CA LEU A 266 12.83 10.78 3.67
C LEU A 266 12.77 11.93 2.65
N SER A 267 13.55 12.98 2.90
CA SER A 267 13.74 14.11 1.97
C SER A 267 14.35 13.66 0.64
N ILE A 268 15.36 12.79 0.71
CA ILE A 268 16.03 12.21 -0.46
C ILE A 268 15.10 11.24 -1.22
N ILE A 269 14.38 10.36 -0.52
CA ILE A 269 13.45 9.42 -1.14
C ILE A 269 12.29 10.14 -1.83
N LYS A 270 11.77 11.21 -1.23
CA LYS A 270 10.74 12.05 -1.86
C LYS A 270 11.22 12.58 -3.22
N GLY A 271 12.44 13.13 -3.29
CA GLY A 271 13.02 13.60 -4.56
C GLY A 271 13.28 12.47 -5.57
N ILE A 272 13.65 11.26 -5.09
CA ILE A 272 13.81 10.08 -5.95
C ILE A 272 12.47 9.59 -6.53
N VAL A 273 11.41 9.57 -5.71
CA VAL A 273 10.04 9.22 -6.14
C VAL A 273 9.56 10.18 -7.22
N GLU A 274 9.74 11.48 -6.99
CA GLU A 274 9.30 12.53 -7.94
C GLU A 274 10.06 12.51 -9.27
N SER A 275 11.25 11.88 -9.32
CA SER A 275 12.11 11.83 -10.52
C SER A 275 12.15 10.47 -11.22
N THR A 276 11.55 9.41 -10.64
CA THR A 276 11.66 8.02 -11.14
C THR A 276 10.28 7.41 -11.41
N THR A 277 10.02 6.98 -12.65
CA THR A 277 8.74 6.35 -13.05
C THR A 277 8.71 4.83 -12.96
N ASN A 278 9.87 4.17 -12.83
CA ASN A 278 10.00 2.72 -13.03
C ASN A 278 9.84 1.87 -11.75
N ASP A 279 10.01 2.48 -10.57
CA ASP A 279 10.01 1.80 -9.25
C ASP A 279 9.16 2.54 -8.18
N GLU A 280 8.19 3.38 -8.61
CA GLU A 280 7.35 4.20 -7.72
C GLU A 280 6.73 3.39 -6.57
N ALA A 281 6.26 2.18 -6.82
CA ALA A 281 5.57 1.37 -5.80
C ALA A 281 6.48 0.97 -4.63
N THR A 282 7.73 0.60 -4.88
CA THR A 282 8.69 0.23 -3.83
C THR A 282 9.15 1.47 -3.07
N LEU A 283 9.33 2.58 -3.77
CA LEU A 283 9.74 3.85 -3.20
C LEU A 283 8.63 4.50 -2.34
N LEU A 284 7.37 4.41 -2.78
CA LEU A 284 6.20 4.84 -2.01
C LEU A 284 6.04 4.03 -0.73
N ARG A 285 6.25 2.71 -0.77
CA ARG A 285 6.24 1.88 0.44
C ARG A 285 7.32 2.31 1.42
N LEU A 286 8.54 2.50 0.96
CA LEU A 286 9.64 2.94 1.82
C LEU A 286 9.36 4.34 2.41
N TYR A 287 8.85 5.26 1.61
CA TYR A 287 8.43 6.59 2.04
C TYR A 287 7.33 6.55 3.10
N ILE A 288 6.28 5.75 2.90
CA ILE A 288 5.18 5.59 3.84
C ILE A 288 5.68 4.96 5.14
N SER A 289 6.47 3.87 5.08
CA SER A 289 7.01 3.21 6.26
C SER A 289 7.93 4.13 7.07
N MET A 290 8.76 4.94 6.40
CA MET A 290 9.60 5.94 7.07
C MET A 290 8.81 7.11 7.68
N THR A 291 7.75 7.55 7.01
CA THR A 291 6.84 8.58 7.53
C THR A 291 6.12 8.08 8.77
N SER A 292 5.66 6.82 8.75
CA SER A 292 5.00 6.17 9.89
C SER A 292 5.95 6.00 11.07
N CYS A 293 7.18 5.52 10.87
CA CYS A 293 8.16 5.38 11.97
C CYS A 293 8.59 6.73 12.56
N SER A 294 8.77 7.76 11.73
CA SER A 294 9.10 9.11 12.20
C SER A 294 7.99 9.72 13.05
N ARG A 295 6.72 9.42 12.74
CA ARG A 295 5.55 9.88 13.50
C ARG A 295 5.33 9.09 14.79
N LEU A 296 5.54 7.78 14.78
CA LEU A 296 5.49 6.94 15.99
C LEU A 296 6.50 7.44 17.04
N PHE A 297 7.71 7.82 16.61
CA PHE A 297 8.71 8.39 17.51
C PHE A 297 8.31 9.74 18.12
N LEU A 298 7.73 10.66 17.34
CA LEU A 298 7.25 11.95 17.85
C LEU A 298 6.14 11.79 18.90
N ASN A 299 5.29 10.77 18.75
CA ASN A 299 4.21 10.47 19.69
C ASN A 299 4.68 9.80 21.00
N MET A 300 5.84 9.13 21.01
CA MET A 300 6.41 8.57 22.26
C MET A 300 7.12 9.61 23.14
N ARG A 301 7.32 10.83 22.63
CA ARG A 301 8.01 11.92 23.34
C ARG A 301 7.08 13.02 23.87
N SER A 302 5.77 12.93 23.60
CA SER A 302 4.72 13.78 24.21
C SER A 302 4.00 13.01 25.31
#